data_AF-A0A6P3X107-F1
#
_entry.id   AF-A0A6P3X107-F1
#
_cell.length_a   1.000
_cell.length_b   1.000
_cell.length_c   1.000
_cell.angle_alpha   90.00
_cell.angle_beta   90.00
_cell.angle_gamma   90.00
#
_symmetry.space_group_name_H-M   'P 1'
#
loop_
_entity.id
_entity.type
_entity.pdbx_description
1 polymer ?
#
loop_
_entity_poly.entity_id
_entity_poly.type
_entity_poly.pdbx_seq_one_letter_code
_entity_poly.pdbx_strand_id
1 'polypeptide(L)'
;MKSFYIAFMLEYASYVNLLEDLFIASVLGYIELKFDQINEHVRKLGSDKKFIIQEAWEHSEIRSCQTCAKSVSNECITWIVIHLHLELRKISRELNTIFGLQMTAKMSTYFAFIALCFSEIFNIMMIRNYDHKGTLYLILVITYLILFIFKLLIINYMCEKVSIKANATGDLINRISYCTYDIVVHENILQLLLQITQAPVKFYGLGLFQFGLKFLHGFCSSVATVIVILVQSHINK
;
A
#
# COMPACT_ATOMS: atom_id res chain seq x y z
N MET A 1 18.28 11.26 37.56
CA MET A 1 18.41 9.86 37.08
C MET A 1 17.10 9.29 36.50
N LYS A 2 15.97 9.24 37.24
CA LYS A 2 14.71 8.66 36.74
C LYS A 2 14.16 9.33 35.45
N SER A 3 14.18 10.67 35.38
CA SER A 3 13.72 11.41 34.19
C SER A 3 14.59 11.13 32.95
N PHE A 4 15.90 11.00 33.13
CA PHE A 4 16.85 10.65 32.06
C PHE A 4 16.62 9.22 31.54
N TYR A 5 16.34 8.27 32.44
CA TYR A 5 16.02 6.90 32.07
C TYR A 5 14.70 6.81 31.29
N ILE A 6 13.67 7.55 31.72
CA ILE A 6 12.38 7.58 31.02
C ILE A 6 12.52 8.18 29.61
N ALA A 7 13.26 9.30 29.48
CA ALA A 7 13.55 9.90 28.18
C ALA A 7 14.29 8.94 27.26
N PHE A 8 15.33 8.26 27.78
CA PHE A 8 16.09 7.27 27.02
C PHE A 8 15.23 6.08 26.57
N MET A 9 14.34 5.57 27.43
CA MET A 9 13.44 4.46 27.10
C MET A 9 12.41 4.86 26.03
N LEU A 10 11.89 6.08 26.08
CA LEU A 10 10.99 6.63 25.05
C LEU A 10 11.72 6.80 23.71
N GLU A 11 12.95 7.30 23.74
CA GLU A 11 13.76 7.50 22.55
C GLU A 11 14.12 6.17 21.89
N TYR A 12 14.55 5.18 22.69
CA TYR A 12 14.81 3.82 22.24
C TYR A 12 13.56 3.18 21.62
N ALA A 13 12.39 3.29 22.28
CA ALA A 13 11.14 2.78 21.74
C ALA A 13 10.76 3.47 20.41
N SER A 14 11.03 4.77 20.28
CA SER A 14 10.81 5.52 19.04
C SER A 14 11.67 5.00 17.88
N TYR A 15 12.95 4.69 18.14
CA TYR A 15 13.86 4.10 17.15
C TYR A 15 13.44 2.69 16.75
N VAL A 16 13.07 1.84 17.70
CA VAL A 16 12.57 0.48 17.41
C VAL A 16 11.31 0.55 16.54
N ASN A 17 10.36 1.42 16.89
CA ASN A 17 9.15 1.63 16.09
C ASN A 17 9.47 2.14 14.68
N LEU A 18 10.45 3.04 14.53
CA LEU A 18 10.89 3.52 13.22
C LEU A 18 11.50 2.40 12.38
N LEU A 19 12.34 1.56 12.97
CA LEU A 19 12.95 0.42 12.27
C LEU A 19 11.90 -0.57 11.80
N GLU A 20 10.89 -0.82 12.62
CA GLU A 20 9.76 -1.69 12.28
C GLU A 20 8.87 -1.08 11.18
N ASP A 21 8.64 0.24 11.19
CA ASP A 21 7.94 0.94 10.10
C ASP A 21 8.71 0.84 8.79
N LEU A 22 10.04 1.03 8.84
CA LEU A 22 10.91 0.89 7.68
C LEU A 22 10.95 -0.55 7.16
N PHE A 23 10.91 -1.54 8.05
CA PHE A 23 10.80 -2.95 7.67
C PHE A 23 9.50 -3.22 6.92
N ILE A 24 8.35 -2.79 7.46
CA ILE A 24 7.04 -2.94 6.78
C ILE A 24 7.07 -2.23 5.43
N ALA A 25 7.55 -0.99 5.37
CA ALA A 25 7.67 -0.23 4.13
C ALA A 25 8.59 -0.93 3.11
N SER A 26 9.70 -1.52 3.55
CA SER A 26 10.63 -2.25 2.68
C SER A 26 10.00 -3.52 2.11
N VAL A 27 9.27 -4.28 2.93
CA VAL A 27 8.54 -5.48 2.47
C VAL A 27 7.46 -5.08 1.46
N LEU A 28 6.67 -4.05 1.76
CA LEU A 28 5.67 -3.52 0.82
C LEU A 28 6.33 -3.02 -0.49
N GLY A 29 7.45 -2.30 -0.40
CA GLY A 29 8.20 -1.82 -1.55
C GLY A 29 8.77 -2.96 -2.41
N TYR A 30 9.22 -4.05 -1.78
CA TYR A 30 9.67 -5.23 -2.51
C TYR A 30 8.51 -5.89 -3.28
N ILE A 31 7.33 -6.05 -2.66
CA ILE A 31 6.13 -6.56 -3.33
C ILE A 31 5.75 -5.65 -4.51
N GLU A 32 5.82 -4.33 -4.31
CA GLU A 32 5.58 -3.34 -5.34
C GLU A 32 6.50 -3.51 -6.55
N LEU A 33 7.80 -3.72 -6.32
CA LEU A 33 8.76 -3.97 -7.40
C LEU A 33 8.45 -5.27 -8.13
N LYS A 34 8.04 -6.31 -7.40
CA LYS A 34 7.68 -7.60 -8.00
C LYS A 34 6.42 -7.51 -8.87
N PHE A 35 5.41 -6.75 -8.45
CA PHE A 35 4.26 -6.45 -9.32
C PHE A 35 4.65 -5.64 -10.56
N ASP A 36 5.61 -4.72 -10.46
CA ASP A 36 6.11 -3.98 -11.64
C ASP A 36 6.79 -4.89 -12.66
N GLN A 37 7.66 -5.77 -12.18
CA GLN A 37 8.37 -6.72 -13.04
C GLN A 37 7.37 -7.59 -13.80
N ILE A 38 6.35 -8.08 -13.11
CA ILE A 38 5.27 -8.84 -13.74
C ILE A 38 4.55 -7.96 -14.77
N ASN A 39 4.12 -6.75 -14.40
CA ASN A 39 3.45 -5.82 -15.32
C ASN A 39 4.24 -5.57 -16.60
N GLU A 40 5.55 -5.39 -16.50
CA GLU A 40 6.42 -5.17 -17.65
C GLU A 40 6.48 -6.41 -18.56
N HIS A 41 6.64 -7.60 -17.97
CA HIS A 41 6.64 -8.87 -18.71
C HIS A 41 5.30 -9.13 -19.41
N VAL A 42 4.19 -8.91 -18.69
CA VAL A 42 2.85 -9.11 -19.23
C VAL A 42 2.59 -8.13 -20.38
N ARG A 43 3.02 -6.86 -20.24
CA ARG A 43 2.88 -5.84 -21.28
C ARG A 43 3.68 -6.19 -22.55
N LYS A 44 4.93 -6.66 -22.40
CA LYS A 44 5.75 -7.14 -23.55
C LYS A 44 5.05 -8.29 -24.28
N LEU A 45 4.56 -9.27 -23.52
CA LEU A 45 3.83 -10.43 -24.04
C LEU A 45 2.54 -10.02 -24.79
N GLY A 46 1.82 -9.03 -24.27
CA GLY A 46 0.62 -8.48 -24.92
C GLY A 46 0.92 -7.76 -26.25
N SER A 47 1.99 -6.98 -26.30
CA SER A 47 2.45 -6.31 -27.53
C SER A 47 2.88 -7.31 -28.61
N ASP A 48 3.60 -8.36 -28.22
CA ASP A 48 4.03 -9.42 -29.14
C ASP A 48 2.82 -10.17 -29.72
N LYS A 49 1.81 -10.48 -28.89
CA LYS A 49 0.54 -11.08 -29.37
C LYS A 49 -0.20 -10.16 -30.35
N LYS A 50 -0.28 -8.85 -30.07
CA LYS A 50 -0.94 -7.88 -30.96
C LYS A 50 -0.26 -7.79 -32.32
N PHE A 51 1.08 -7.79 -32.34
CA PHE A 51 1.87 -7.81 -33.56
C PHE A 51 1.64 -9.10 -34.37
N ILE A 52 1.68 -10.26 -33.71
CA ILE A 52 1.44 -11.57 -34.36
C ILE A 52 0.01 -11.66 -34.95
N ILE A 53 -1.01 -11.15 -34.25
CA ILE A 53 -2.40 -11.14 -34.75
C ILE A 53 -2.53 -10.24 -35.99
N GLN A 54 -1.86 -9.08 -36.00
CA GLN A 54 -1.89 -8.16 -37.13
C GLN A 54 -1.16 -8.76 -38.35
N GLU A 55 0.01 -9.35 -38.16
CA GLU A 55 0.79 -10.02 -39.23
C GLU A 55 0.05 -11.25 -39.80
N ALA A 56 -0.63 -12.04 -38.96
CA ALA A 56 -1.43 -13.18 -39.38
C ALA A 56 -2.69 -12.79 -40.17
N TRP A 57 -3.27 -11.62 -39.90
CA TRP A 57 -4.37 -11.06 -40.69
C TRP A 57 -3.92 -10.60 -42.09
N GLU A 58 -2.69 -10.06 -42.18
CA GLU A 58 -2.11 -9.57 -43.44
C GLU A 58 -1.57 -10.69 -44.35
N HIS A 59 -1.19 -11.84 -43.79
CA HIS A 59 -0.53 -12.93 -44.54
C HIS A 59 -1.28 -14.28 -44.43
N SER A 60 -2.59 -14.27 -44.63
CA SER A 60 -3.44 -15.47 -44.60
C SER A 60 -3.30 -16.34 -45.85
N GLU A 61 -2.09 -16.84 -46.12
CA GLU A 61 -1.90 -18.08 -46.88
C GLU A 61 -0.49 -18.64 -46.58
N ILE A 62 -0.45 -19.82 -45.92
CA ILE A 62 0.69 -20.74 -45.77
C ILE A 62 1.77 -20.37 -44.72
N ARG A 63 1.50 -20.59 -43.42
CA ARG A 63 2.57 -20.95 -42.44
C ARG A 63 2.05 -21.59 -41.15
N SER A 64 1.77 -22.90 -41.18
CA SER A 64 1.18 -23.61 -40.03
C SER A 64 2.18 -24.23 -39.05
N CYS A 65 3.48 -24.38 -39.39
CA CYS A 65 4.41 -25.15 -38.55
C CYS A 65 5.29 -24.31 -37.62
N GLN A 66 5.73 -23.10 -38.03
CA GLN A 66 6.58 -22.23 -37.19
C GLN A 66 5.75 -21.44 -36.15
N THR A 67 4.50 -21.16 -36.46
CA THR A 67 3.53 -20.47 -35.59
C THR A 67 3.11 -21.36 -34.40
N CYS A 68 3.05 -22.69 -34.62
CA CYS A 68 2.62 -23.64 -33.59
C CYS A 68 3.63 -23.72 -32.43
N ALA A 69 4.93 -23.84 -32.71
CA ALA A 69 5.97 -23.87 -31.68
C ALA A 69 6.07 -22.54 -30.89
N LYS A 70 5.86 -21.40 -31.56
CA LYS A 70 5.85 -20.06 -30.94
C LYS A 70 4.57 -19.80 -30.13
N SER A 71 3.44 -20.37 -30.55
CA SER A 71 2.17 -20.29 -29.82
C SER A 71 2.23 -21.06 -28.50
N VAL A 72 2.76 -22.29 -28.52
CA VAL A 72 2.92 -23.14 -27.33
C VAL A 72 3.90 -22.51 -26.31
N SER A 73 5.00 -21.89 -26.78
CA SER A 73 5.92 -21.18 -25.86
C SER A 73 5.27 -19.95 -25.22
N ASN A 74 4.47 -19.18 -25.98
CA ASN A 74 3.80 -17.99 -25.48
C ASN A 74 2.64 -18.32 -24.54
N GLU A 75 1.96 -19.44 -24.75
CA GLU A 75 0.96 -19.97 -23.83
C GLU A 75 1.60 -20.36 -22.50
N CYS A 76 2.70 -21.12 -22.53
CA CYS A 76 3.45 -21.49 -21.33
C CYS A 76 3.95 -20.25 -20.55
N ILE A 77 4.45 -19.22 -21.24
CA ILE A 77 4.86 -17.96 -20.61
C ILE A 77 3.65 -17.22 -20.01
N THR A 78 2.50 -17.20 -20.69
CA THR A 78 1.25 -16.62 -20.15
C THR A 78 0.83 -17.35 -18.87
N TRP A 79 0.91 -18.69 -18.86
CA TRP A 79 0.62 -19.53 -17.71
C TRP A 79 1.53 -19.24 -16.51
N ILE A 80 2.84 -19.15 -16.74
CA ILE A 80 3.82 -18.84 -15.69
C ILE A 80 3.54 -17.46 -15.09
N VAL A 81 3.22 -16.48 -15.93
CA VAL A 81 2.90 -15.10 -15.51
C VAL A 81 1.62 -15.05 -14.68
N ILE A 82 0.56 -15.76 -15.08
CA ILE A 82 -0.68 -15.87 -14.31
C ILE A 82 -0.38 -16.50 -12.95
N HIS A 83 0.30 -17.65 -12.94
CA HIS A 83 0.63 -18.35 -11.71
C HIS A 83 1.45 -17.48 -10.76
N LEU A 84 2.47 -16.78 -11.26
CA LEU A 84 3.29 -15.88 -10.45
C LEU A 84 2.47 -14.73 -9.86
N HIS A 85 1.55 -14.13 -10.62
CA HIS A 85 0.65 -13.10 -10.12
C HIS A 85 -0.28 -13.62 -9.00
N LEU A 86 -0.77 -14.86 -9.12
CA LEU A 86 -1.58 -15.51 -8.07
C LEU A 86 -0.79 -15.67 -6.78
N GLU A 87 0.44 -16.16 -6.87
CA GLU A 87 1.33 -16.35 -5.72
C GLU A 87 1.68 -15.01 -5.05
N LEU A 88 2.05 -13.98 -5.82
CA LEU A 88 2.28 -12.64 -5.25
C LEU A 88 1.04 -12.08 -4.55
N ARG A 89 -0.14 -12.30 -5.13
CA ARG A 89 -1.39 -11.84 -4.53
C ARG A 89 -1.72 -12.60 -3.25
N LYS A 90 -1.46 -13.91 -3.20
CA LYS A 90 -1.61 -14.71 -1.99
C LYS A 90 -0.67 -14.21 -0.89
N ILE A 91 0.61 -14.02 -1.22
CA ILE A 91 1.61 -13.43 -0.31
C ILE A 91 1.14 -12.05 0.16
N SER A 92 0.66 -11.19 -0.73
CA SER A 92 0.18 -9.86 -0.36
C SER A 92 -1.04 -9.91 0.59
N ARG A 93 -1.93 -10.90 0.45
CA ARG A 93 -3.06 -11.10 1.36
C ARG A 93 -2.61 -11.61 2.72
N GLU A 94 -1.69 -12.58 2.76
CA GLU A 94 -1.11 -13.08 4.00
C GLU A 94 -0.37 -11.97 4.75
N LEU A 95 0.40 -11.15 4.03
CA LEU A 95 1.05 -9.98 4.60
C LEU A 95 0.06 -8.93 5.07
N ASN A 96 -1.06 -8.74 4.38
CA ASN A 96 -2.15 -7.91 4.90
C ASN A 96 -2.75 -8.47 6.20
N THR A 97 -2.83 -9.79 6.36
CA THR A 97 -3.29 -10.38 7.63
C THR A 97 -2.27 -10.21 8.75
N ILE A 98 -0.99 -10.48 8.46
CA ILE A 98 0.11 -10.40 9.44
C ILE A 98 0.31 -8.95 9.87
N PHE A 99 0.51 -8.05 8.91
CA PHE A 99 0.79 -6.65 9.19
C PHE A 99 -0.47 -5.83 9.42
N GLY A 100 -1.65 -6.27 8.99
CA GLY A 100 -2.88 -5.48 9.12
C GLY A 100 -3.24 -5.17 10.56
N LEU A 101 -3.09 -6.15 11.47
CA LEU A 101 -3.28 -5.93 12.91
C LEU A 101 -2.23 -4.94 13.46
N GLN A 102 -0.97 -5.14 13.11
CA GLN A 102 0.15 -4.32 13.57
C GLN A 102 0.04 -2.87 13.06
N MET A 103 -0.24 -2.68 11.78
CA MET A 103 -0.49 -1.37 11.17
C MET A 103 -1.71 -0.69 11.79
N THR A 104 -2.76 -1.44 12.15
CA THR A 104 -3.95 -0.90 12.83
C THR A 104 -3.58 -0.35 14.21
N ALA A 105 -2.88 -1.15 15.02
CA ALA A 105 -2.43 -0.72 16.34
C ALA A 105 -1.51 0.51 16.25
N LYS A 106 -0.62 0.54 15.26
CA LYS A 106 0.25 1.70 14.98
C LYS A 106 -0.55 2.94 14.59
N MET A 107 -1.52 2.83 13.68
CA MET A 107 -2.34 3.99 13.29
C MET A 107 -3.17 4.53 14.45
N SER A 108 -3.72 3.67 15.30
CA SER A 108 -4.42 4.09 16.52
C SER A 108 -3.48 4.84 17.47
N THR A 109 -2.24 4.36 17.58
CA THR A 109 -1.21 5.00 18.41
C THR A 109 -0.81 6.36 17.84
N TYR A 110 -0.60 6.45 16.52
CA TYR A 110 -0.28 7.72 15.84
C TYR A 110 -1.41 8.73 15.98
N PHE A 111 -2.66 8.30 15.91
CA PHE A 111 -3.81 9.17 16.16
C PHE A 111 -3.77 9.77 17.56
N ALA A 112 -3.58 8.93 18.59
CA ALA A 112 -3.50 9.37 19.97
C ALA A 112 -2.34 10.36 20.19
N PHE A 113 -1.14 10.04 19.69
CA PHE A 113 0.02 10.94 19.83
C PHE A 113 -0.17 12.26 19.08
N ILE A 114 -0.70 12.24 17.87
CA ILE A 114 -0.99 13.45 17.10
C ILE A 114 -2.00 14.34 17.84
N ALA A 115 -3.08 13.75 18.36
CA ALA A 115 -4.08 14.47 19.16
C ALA A 115 -3.46 15.09 20.44
N LEU A 116 -2.61 14.35 21.15
CA LEU A 116 -1.88 14.84 22.32
C LEU A 116 -0.94 16.00 21.94
N CYS A 117 -0.16 15.86 20.86
CA CYS A 117 0.71 16.93 20.38
C CYS A 117 -0.08 18.20 20.05
N PHE A 118 -1.24 18.10 19.39
CA PHE A 118 -2.09 19.26 19.12
C PHE A 118 -2.63 19.89 20.40
N SER A 119 -3.02 19.10 21.40
CA SER A 119 -3.46 19.60 22.69
C SER A 119 -2.34 20.35 23.43
N GLU A 120 -1.12 19.81 23.44
CA GLU A 120 0.03 20.46 24.07
C GLU A 120 0.42 21.76 23.35
N ILE A 121 0.48 21.74 22.01
CA ILE A 121 0.75 22.95 21.21
C ILE A 121 -0.30 24.02 21.52
N PHE A 122 -1.59 23.65 21.55
CA PHE A 122 -2.68 24.57 21.85
C PHE A 122 -2.56 25.16 23.27
N ASN A 123 -2.30 24.33 24.28
CA ASN A 123 -2.11 24.77 25.67
C ASN A 123 -0.93 25.75 25.79
N ILE A 124 0.22 25.44 25.19
CA ILE A 124 1.40 26.32 25.20
C ILE A 124 1.10 27.65 24.52
N MET A 125 0.44 27.62 23.35
CA MET A 125 0.08 28.83 22.62
C MET A 125 -0.83 29.75 23.44
N MET A 126 -1.76 29.19 24.20
CA MET A 126 -2.70 29.95 25.02
C MET A 126 -2.08 30.55 26.28
N ILE A 127 -1.10 29.89 26.91
CA ILE A 127 -0.50 30.35 28.18
C ILE A 127 0.36 31.64 28.00
N ARG A 128 0.69 32.03 26.76
CA ARG A 128 1.33 33.31 26.37
C ARG A 128 2.60 33.71 27.14
N ASN A 129 3.24 32.76 27.83
CA ASN A 129 4.43 32.99 28.65
C ASN A 129 5.58 32.12 28.14
N TYR A 130 6.21 32.58 27.05
CA TYR A 130 7.33 31.88 26.42
C TYR A 130 8.63 32.24 27.12
N ASP A 131 9.07 31.37 28.04
CA ASP A 131 10.48 31.36 28.45
C ASP A 131 11.32 30.53 27.44
N HIS A 132 12.65 30.55 27.61
CA HIS A 132 13.55 29.80 26.75
C HIS A 132 13.30 28.28 26.79
N LYS A 133 12.89 27.73 27.94
CA LYS A 133 12.62 26.30 28.11
C LYS A 133 11.31 25.87 27.45
N GLY A 134 10.26 26.68 27.55
CA GLY A 134 8.97 26.47 26.89
C GLY A 134 9.09 26.54 25.38
N THR A 135 9.96 27.42 24.86
CA THR A 135 10.27 27.49 23.42
C THR A 135 10.96 26.21 22.94
N LEU A 136 11.95 25.70 23.68
CA LEU A 136 12.61 24.42 23.34
C LEU A 136 11.64 23.23 23.42
N TYR A 137 10.76 23.21 24.42
CA TYR A 137 9.73 22.18 24.55
C TYR A 137 8.75 22.20 23.37
N LEU A 138 8.29 23.38 22.94
CA LEU A 138 7.43 23.53 21.78
C LEU A 138 8.11 22.99 20.50
N ILE A 139 9.39 23.32 20.28
CA ILE A 139 10.17 22.81 19.14
C ILE A 139 10.23 21.28 19.16
N LEU A 140 10.45 20.68 20.33
CA LEU A 140 10.45 19.22 20.49
C LEU A 140 9.07 18.63 20.14
N VAL A 141 7.98 19.17 20.69
CA VAL A 141 6.62 18.68 20.41
C VAL A 141 6.28 18.79 18.91
N ILE A 142 6.64 19.89 18.25
CA ILE A 142 6.45 20.06 16.81
C ILE A 142 7.27 19.04 16.02
N THR A 143 8.51 18.78 16.43
CA THR A 143 9.37 17.78 15.78
C THR A 143 8.77 16.38 15.91
N TYR A 144 8.28 15.99 17.09
CA TYR A 144 7.57 14.73 17.28
C TYR A 144 6.29 14.65 16.42
N LEU A 145 5.52 15.74 16.34
CA LEU A 145 4.32 15.80 15.50
C LEU A 145 4.66 15.54 14.02
N ILE A 146 5.69 16.21 13.49
CA ILE A 146 6.16 16.01 12.11
C ILE A 146 6.61 14.55 11.89
N LEU A 147 7.34 13.97 12.83
CA LEU A 147 7.78 12.57 12.75
C LEU A 147 6.61 11.58 12.70
N PHE A 148 5.58 11.76 13.53
CA PHE A 148 4.40 10.89 13.52
C PHE A 148 3.58 11.05 12.24
N ILE A 149 3.42 12.27 11.74
CA ILE A 149 2.77 12.54 10.44
C ILE A 149 3.54 11.85 9.31
N PHE A 150 4.87 11.97 9.30
CA PHE A 150 5.70 11.34 8.28
C PHE A 150 5.59 9.81 8.29
N LYS A 151 5.62 9.18 9.48
CA LYS A 151 5.41 7.72 9.64
C LYS A 151 4.05 7.28 9.10
N LEU A 152 3.00 8.01 9.45
CA LEU A 152 1.64 7.76 8.97
C LEU A 152 1.53 7.89 7.44
N LEU A 153 2.19 8.88 6.84
CA LEU A 153 2.20 9.08 5.39
C LEU A 153 2.94 7.95 4.66
N ILE A 154 4.13 7.55 5.12
CA ILE A 154 4.91 6.48 4.48
C ILE A 154 4.10 5.19 4.39
N ILE A 155 3.54 4.73 5.50
CA ILE A 155 2.83 3.44 5.54
C ILE A 155 1.61 3.48 4.62
N ASN A 156 0.79 4.53 4.71
CA ASN A 156 -0.40 4.66 3.86
C ASN A 156 -0.05 4.82 2.38
N TYR A 157 1.00 5.57 2.06
CA TYR A 157 1.47 5.75 0.68
C TYR A 157 1.96 4.42 0.08
N MET A 158 2.74 3.64 0.83
CA MET A 158 3.22 2.33 0.36
C MET A 158 2.07 1.35 0.15
N CYS A 159 1.09 1.31 1.06
CA CYS A 159 -0.12 0.50 0.91
C CYS A 159 -0.93 0.87 -0.35
N GLU A 160 -1.12 2.17 -0.60
CA GLU A 160 -1.81 2.68 -1.80
C GLU A 160 -1.05 2.27 -3.06
N LYS A 161 0.26 2.50 -3.09
CA LYS A 161 1.10 2.24 -4.27
C LYS A 161 1.12 0.77 -4.66
N VAL A 162 1.27 -0.14 -3.69
CA VAL A 162 1.18 -1.60 -3.93
C VAL A 162 -0.21 -1.97 -4.46
N SER A 163 -1.28 -1.41 -3.87
CA SER A 163 -2.66 -1.70 -4.27
C SER A 163 -2.93 -1.26 -5.72
N ILE A 164 -2.53 -0.05 -6.10
CA ILE A 164 -2.66 0.46 -7.48
C ILE A 164 -1.97 -0.47 -8.47
N LYS A 165 -0.75 -0.90 -8.14
CA LYS A 165 0.10 -1.66 -9.05
C LYS A 165 -0.39 -3.09 -9.25
N ALA A 166 -0.81 -3.74 -8.17
CA ALA A 166 -1.42 -5.06 -8.21
C ALA A 166 -2.75 -5.05 -8.98
N ASN A 167 -3.55 -3.99 -8.85
CA ASN A 167 -4.80 -3.85 -9.59
C ASN A 167 -4.54 -3.66 -11.09
N ALA A 168 -3.55 -2.84 -11.45
CA ALA A 168 -3.12 -2.68 -12.84
C ALA A 168 -2.65 -4.01 -13.45
N THR A 169 -1.98 -4.86 -12.66
CA THR A 169 -1.60 -6.22 -13.10
C THR A 169 -2.82 -7.09 -13.35
N GLY A 170 -3.79 -7.08 -12.44
CA GLY A 170 -5.04 -7.82 -12.60
C GLY A 170 -5.80 -7.44 -13.88
N ASP A 171 -5.92 -6.14 -14.16
CA ASP A 171 -6.58 -5.65 -15.36
C ASP A 171 -5.87 -6.07 -16.65
N LEU A 172 -4.53 -6.04 -16.64
CA LEU A 172 -3.72 -6.37 -17.81
C LEU A 172 -3.72 -7.88 -18.08
N ILE A 173 -3.67 -8.71 -17.04
CA ILE A 173 -3.79 -10.18 -17.17
C ILE A 173 -5.19 -10.56 -17.67
N ASN A 174 -6.25 -9.94 -17.15
CA ASN A 174 -7.62 -10.20 -17.61
C ASN A 174 -7.74 -9.97 -19.12
N ARG A 175 -7.17 -8.88 -19.65
CA ARG A 175 -7.15 -8.59 -21.09
C ARG A 175 -6.40 -9.66 -21.92
N ILE A 176 -5.31 -10.22 -21.40
CA ILE A 176 -4.53 -11.24 -22.14
C ILE A 176 -5.17 -12.62 -22.06
N SER A 177 -5.84 -12.94 -20.95
CA SER A 177 -6.52 -14.22 -20.75
C SER A 177 -7.65 -14.44 -21.77
N TYR A 178 -8.37 -13.38 -22.15
CA TYR A 178 -9.36 -13.41 -23.23
C TYR A 178 -8.78 -13.79 -24.61
N CYS A 179 -7.46 -13.69 -24.81
CA CYS A 179 -6.81 -13.97 -26.10
C CYS A 179 -6.19 -15.37 -26.22
N THR A 180 -6.39 -16.30 -25.27
CA THR A 180 -5.69 -17.60 -25.24
C THR A 180 -6.69 -18.76 -25.45
N TYR A 181 -6.40 -19.70 -26.36
CA TYR A 181 -7.34 -20.61 -27.02
C TYR A 181 -7.21 -22.07 -26.55
N ASP A 182 -7.42 -22.35 -25.26
CA ASP A 182 -7.64 -23.71 -24.80
C ASP A 182 -8.80 -23.70 -23.81
N ILE A 183 -9.78 -24.61 -23.91
CA ILE A 183 -11.16 -24.30 -23.47
C ILE A 183 -11.47 -24.85 -22.06
N VAL A 184 -10.95 -26.02 -21.69
CA VAL A 184 -11.44 -26.77 -20.50
C VAL A 184 -10.67 -26.45 -19.22
N VAL A 185 -9.34 -26.29 -19.29
CA VAL A 185 -8.51 -25.86 -18.13
C VAL A 185 -8.58 -24.33 -17.94
N HIS A 186 -8.88 -23.61 -19.01
CA HIS A 186 -9.07 -22.17 -19.02
C HIS A 186 -10.31 -21.76 -18.25
N GLU A 187 -11.42 -22.48 -18.34
CA GLU A 187 -12.68 -22.04 -17.74
C GLU A 187 -12.63 -21.98 -16.20
N ASN A 188 -12.04 -22.98 -15.55
CA ASN A 188 -11.84 -22.99 -14.09
C ASN A 188 -10.88 -21.87 -13.63
N ILE A 189 -9.87 -21.58 -14.45
CA ILE A 189 -8.83 -20.60 -14.12
C ILE A 189 -9.29 -19.18 -14.49
N LEU A 190 -10.14 -19.03 -15.50
CA LEU A 190 -10.83 -17.81 -15.86
C LEU A 190 -11.88 -17.45 -14.81
N GLN A 191 -12.60 -18.44 -14.26
CA GLN A 191 -13.48 -18.22 -13.11
C GLN A 191 -12.69 -17.76 -11.88
N LEU A 192 -11.55 -18.38 -11.60
CA LEU A 192 -10.64 -17.92 -10.55
C LEU A 192 -10.17 -16.49 -10.86
N LEU A 193 -9.74 -16.21 -12.10
CA LEU A 193 -9.24 -14.92 -12.57
C LEU A 193 -10.32 -13.83 -12.50
N LEU A 194 -11.57 -14.15 -12.82
CA LEU A 194 -12.74 -13.27 -12.65
C LEU A 194 -12.98 -12.94 -11.18
N GLN A 195 -12.93 -13.95 -10.30
CA GLN A 195 -12.97 -13.72 -8.84
C GLN A 195 -11.76 -12.91 -8.36
N ILE A 196 -10.64 -12.97 -9.08
CA ILE A 196 -9.41 -12.23 -8.79
C ILE A 196 -9.53 -10.76 -9.22
N THR A 197 -10.01 -10.49 -10.44
CA THR A 197 -10.27 -9.14 -10.96
C THR A 197 -11.34 -8.42 -10.13
N GLN A 198 -12.32 -9.15 -9.61
CA GLN A 198 -13.38 -8.57 -8.78
C GLN A 198 -12.93 -8.23 -7.35
N ALA A 199 -11.77 -8.70 -6.88
CA ALA A 199 -11.27 -8.43 -5.53
C ALA A 199 -9.88 -7.76 -5.57
N PRO A 200 -9.78 -6.43 -5.78
CA PRO A 200 -8.50 -5.73 -5.83
C PRO A 200 -7.63 -6.02 -4.59
N VAL A 201 -6.30 -6.06 -4.78
CA VAL A 201 -5.38 -6.14 -3.64
C VAL A 201 -5.48 -4.84 -2.89
N LYS A 202 -5.96 -4.92 -1.66
CA LYS A 202 -6.19 -3.79 -0.78
C LYS A 202 -5.74 -4.19 0.61
N PHE A 203 -5.03 -3.27 1.25
CA PHE A 203 -4.61 -3.46 2.63
C PHE A 203 -5.70 -2.95 3.57
N TYR A 204 -6.12 -3.81 4.49
CA TYR A 204 -7.20 -3.53 5.44
C TYR A 204 -6.69 -3.68 6.86
N GLY A 205 -6.97 -2.67 7.68
CA GLY A 205 -6.79 -2.74 9.12
C GLY A 205 -7.98 -3.43 9.75
N LEU A 206 -7.79 -4.65 10.26
CA LEU A 206 -8.83 -5.46 10.93
C LEU A 206 -10.13 -5.68 10.11
N GLY A 207 -10.10 -5.46 8.79
CA GLY A 207 -11.30 -5.43 7.94
C GLY A 207 -12.20 -4.20 8.13
N LEU A 208 -11.83 -3.26 9.00
CA LEU A 208 -12.63 -2.08 9.35
C LEU A 208 -12.32 -0.87 8.46
N PHE A 209 -11.06 -0.68 8.09
CA PHE A 209 -10.64 0.46 7.27
C PHE A 209 -9.59 0.04 6.25
N GLN A 210 -9.69 0.63 5.06
CA GLN A 210 -8.76 0.39 3.95
C GLN A 210 -7.59 1.38 4.07
N PHE A 211 -6.36 0.91 4.27
CA PHE A 211 -5.17 1.76 4.25
C PHE A 211 -4.99 2.38 2.86
N GLY A 212 -4.50 3.63 2.84
CA GLY A 212 -4.32 4.40 1.62
C GLY A 212 -4.75 5.86 1.76
N LEU A 213 -4.85 6.55 0.62
CA LEU A 213 -5.18 7.99 0.60
C LEU A 213 -6.56 8.29 1.18
N LYS A 214 -7.52 7.39 0.98
CA LYS A 214 -8.87 7.51 1.55
C LYS A 214 -8.86 7.47 3.09
N PHE A 215 -8.03 6.62 3.67
CA PHE A 215 -7.83 6.57 5.12
C PHE A 215 -7.18 7.85 5.63
N LEU A 216 -6.14 8.34 4.95
CA LEU A 216 -5.48 9.60 5.31
C LEU A 216 -6.46 10.77 5.36
N HIS A 217 -7.36 10.87 4.37
CA HIS A 217 -8.38 11.91 4.37
C HIS A 217 -9.32 11.81 5.59
N GLY A 218 -9.82 10.61 5.91
CA GLY A 218 -10.66 10.39 7.10
C GLY A 218 -9.92 10.64 8.42
N PHE A 219 -8.63 10.28 8.46
CA PHE A 219 -7.75 10.54 9.59
C PHE A 219 -7.58 12.05 9.83
N CYS A 220 -7.25 12.81 8.78
CA CYS A 220 -7.12 14.27 8.86
C CYS A 220 -8.43 14.93 9.31
N SER A 221 -9.57 14.46 8.81
CA SER A 221 -10.88 14.93 9.26
C SER A 221 -11.09 14.70 10.75
N SER A 222 -10.73 13.50 11.25
CA SER A 222 -10.87 13.15 12.67
C SER A 222 -9.96 14.00 13.57
N VAL A 223 -8.72 14.23 13.15
CA VAL A 223 -7.78 15.13 13.85
C VAL A 223 -8.31 16.56 13.87
N ALA A 224 -8.83 17.06 12.75
CA ALA A 224 -9.44 18.39 12.69
C ALA A 224 -10.62 18.52 13.66
N THR A 225 -11.47 17.49 13.77
CA THR A 225 -12.56 17.46 14.78
C THR A 225 -12.03 17.56 16.20
N VAL A 226 -10.97 16.83 16.54
CA VAL A 226 -10.34 16.92 17.87
C VAL A 226 -9.82 18.33 18.14
N ILE A 227 -9.18 18.97 17.17
CA ILE A 227 -8.71 20.36 17.29
C ILE A 227 -9.89 21.31 17.53
N VAL A 228 -10.98 21.17 16.78
CA VAL A 228 -12.19 22.00 16.96
C VAL A 228 -12.76 21.82 18.37
N ILE A 229 -12.85 20.59 18.87
CA ILE A 229 -13.34 20.32 20.23
C ILE A 229 -12.44 20.96 21.29
N LEU A 230 -11.11 20.87 21.13
CA LEU A 230 -10.15 21.51 22.04
C LEU A 230 -10.33 23.03 22.09
N VAL A 231 -10.48 23.66 20.91
CA VAL A 231 -10.73 25.10 20.80
C VAL A 231 -12.05 25.48 21.47
N GLN A 232 -13.14 24.76 21.18
CA GLN A 232 -14.46 25.03 21.76
C GLN A 232 -14.48 24.83 23.28
N SER A 233 -13.84 23.79 23.80
CA SER A 233 -13.75 23.53 25.23
C SER A 233 -13.01 24.64 25.98
N HIS A 234 -12.13 25.37 25.31
CA HIS A 234 -11.46 26.53 25.88
C HIS A 234 -12.35 27.78 25.84
N ILE A 235 -13.09 28.03 24.75
CA ILE A 235 -13.95 29.22 24.63
C ILE A 235 -15.11 29.18 25.63
N ASN A 236 -15.61 27.99 25.98
CA ASN A 236 -16.71 27.80 26.94
C ASN A 236 -16.27 27.79 28.43
N LYS A 237 -15.00 28.12 28.72
CA LYS A 237 -14.50 28.34 30.09
C LYS A 237 -14.32 29.82 30.34
#